data_AF-A0A8T0Q361-F1
#
_entry.id   AF-A0A8T0Q361-F1
#
_cell.length_a   1.000
_cell.length_b   1.000
_cell.length_c   1.000
_cell.angle_alpha   90.00
_cell.angle_beta   90.00
_cell.angle_gamma   90.00
#
_symmetry.space_group_name_H-M   'P 1'
#
loop_
_entity.id
_entity.type
_entity.pdbx_description
1 polymer ?
#
loop_
_entity_poly.entity_id
_entity_poly.type
_entity_poly.pdbx_seq_one_letter_code
_entity_poly.pdbx_strand_id
1 'polypeptide(L)'
;MARWAIAIHGGAGVDPNLPESRQDEAKRVLARCLQAGVDMLRAGASALDVVEAVVRELETDPFFNSGRGSALTRRGTVEMEASIMDGRGRRCGAVSGVSTVKNPVSLARRVMDKSPHSYLAFEGAEEFAREQGLETVDNSYFITEDNVGMLKLAKEAGSILVRSVPRSNGHFIATQISSELTSVFPVCSSTTASRWPGRTRAARWRGRTTTRAW
;
A
#
# COMPACT_ATOMS: atom_id res chain seq x y z
N MET A 1 -30.27 -2.49 7.09
CA MET A 1 -29.00 -2.11 6.43
C MET A 1 -27.89 -2.92 7.06
N ALA A 2 -26.98 -3.48 6.26
CA ALA A 2 -25.81 -4.18 6.79
C ALA A 2 -24.91 -3.17 7.53
N ARG A 3 -24.41 -3.56 8.71
CA ARG A 3 -23.51 -2.74 9.51
C ARG A 3 -22.08 -2.93 9.00
N TRP A 4 -21.39 -1.82 8.71
CA TRP A 4 -20.01 -1.81 8.21
C TRP A 4 -19.14 -0.89 9.06
N ALA A 5 -17.84 -1.19 9.08
CA ALA A 5 -16.80 -0.33 9.60
C ALA A 5 -15.61 -0.30 8.63
N ILE A 6 -15.02 0.88 8.46
CA ILE A 6 -13.83 1.11 7.64
C ILE A 6 -12.79 1.87 8.46
N ALA A 7 -11.56 1.38 8.43
CA ALA A 7 -10.37 2.02 8.98
C ALA A 7 -9.31 2.14 7.88
N ILE A 8 -8.49 3.19 7.92
CA ILE A 8 -7.47 3.50 6.90
C ILE A 8 -6.20 4.09 7.53
N HIS A 9 -5.02 3.84 6.96
CA HIS A 9 -3.78 4.41 7.46
C HIS A 9 -2.79 4.79 6.37
N GLY A 10 -1.90 5.73 6.70
CA GLY A 10 -0.86 6.22 5.82
C GLY A 10 0.57 5.81 6.21
N GLY A 11 0.72 4.80 7.06
CA GLY A 11 2.02 4.34 7.58
C GLY A 11 2.13 4.41 9.11
N ALA A 12 3.29 4.01 9.63
CA ALA A 12 3.59 3.97 11.06
C ALA A 12 5.03 4.45 11.31
N GLY A 13 5.22 5.17 12.42
CA GLY A 13 6.46 5.83 12.80
C GLY A 13 6.16 6.87 13.87
N VAL A 14 7.12 7.16 14.73
CA VAL A 14 6.97 8.15 15.80
C VAL A 14 8.07 9.17 15.62
N ASP A 15 7.69 10.37 15.17
CA ASP A 15 8.57 11.53 15.21
C ASP A 15 7.95 12.59 16.11
N PRO A 16 8.54 12.83 17.30
CA PRO A 16 8.05 13.84 18.24
C PRO A 16 8.18 15.26 17.69
N ASN A 17 8.98 15.48 16.63
CA ASN A 17 9.22 16.77 16.01
C ASN A 17 8.50 16.94 14.68
N LEU A 18 7.53 16.06 14.35
CA LEU A 18 6.80 16.17 13.09
C LEU A 18 5.98 17.48 13.06
N PRO A 19 6.22 18.37 12.06
CA PRO A 19 5.53 19.65 11.98
C PRO A 19 4.00 19.48 11.97
N GLU A 20 3.28 20.31 12.72
CA GLU A 20 1.82 20.26 12.83
C GLU A 20 1.12 20.33 11.48
N SER A 21 1.61 21.21 10.58
CA SER A 21 1.13 21.32 9.20
C SER A 21 1.17 19.99 8.43
N ARG A 22 2.20 19.18 8.67
CA ARG A 22 2.32 17.84 8.06
C ARG A 22 1.37 16.84 8.68
N GLN A 23 1.06 16.98 9.97
CA GLN A 23 0.05 16.15 10.62
C GLN A 23 -1.35 16.46 10.07
N ASP A 24 -1.66 17.74 9.89
CA ASP A 24 -2.96 18.19 9.39
C ASP A 24 -3.15 17.81 7.93
N GLU A 25 -2.11 17.91 7.10
CA GLU A 25 -2.18 17.41 5.73
C GLU A 25 -2.39 15.89 5.70
N ALA A 26 -1.70 15.13 6.55
CA ALA A 26 -1.92 13.69 6.67
C ALA A 26 -3.39 13.37 7.03
N LYS A 27 -3.96 14.06 8.01
CA LYS A 27 -5.37 13.91 8.41
C LYS A 27 -6.30 14.28 7.27
N ARG A 28 -6.01 15.35 6.54
CA ARG A 28 -6.82 15.82 5.40
C ARG A 28 -6.85 14.79 4.28
N VAL A 29 -5.69 14.25 3.89
CA VAL A 29 -5.62 13.22 2.84
C VAL A 29 -6.32 11.95 3.30
N LEU A 30 -6.10 11.49 4.54
CA LEU A 30 -6.81 10.33 5.08
C LEU A 30 -8.33 10.57 5.09
N ALA A 31 -8.80 11.72 5.58
CA ALA A 31 -10.23 12.03 5.60
C ALA A 31 -10.84 11.99 4.19
N ARG A 32 -10.13 12.50 3.18
CA ARG A 32 -10.55 12.42 1.77
C ARG A 32 -10.68 10.97 1.30
N CYS A 33 -9.66 10.14 1.51
CA CYS A 33 -9.67 8.72 1.13
C CYS A 33 -10.77 7.94 1.88
N LEU A 34 -10.96 8.21 3.17
CA LEU A 34 -11.99 7.59 3.99
C LEU A 34 -13.39 7.94 3.47
N GLN A 35 -13.60 9.21 3.15
CA GLN A 35 -14.89 9.69 2.66
C GLN A 35 -15.28 9.00 1.35
N ALA A 36 -14.34 8.86 0.40
CA ALA A 36 -14.58 8.10 -0.82
C ALA A 36 -15.02 6.64 -0.54
N GLY A 37 -14.36 5.98 0.41
CA GLY A 37 -14.75 4.62 0.81
C GLY A 37 -16.11 4.54 1.49
N VAL A 38 -16.43 5.51 2.35
CA VAL A 38 -17.75 5.63 3.01
C VAL A 38 -18.86 5.82 1.97
N ASP A 39 -18.65 6.65 0.96
CA ASP A 39 -19.66 6.91 -0.06
C ASP A 39 -19.91 5.67 -0.93
N MET A 40 -18.86 4.91 -1.27
CA MET A 40 -19.01 3.61 -1.93
C MET A 40 -19.77 2.59 -1.07
N LEU A 41 -19.48 2.52 0.24
CA LEU A 41 -20.19 1.63 1.16
C LEU A 41 -21.67 2.01 1.30
N ARG A 42 -21.98 3.31 1.35
CA ARG A 42 -23.37 3.82 1.35
C ARG A 42 -24.10 3.48 0.06
N ALA A 43 -23.40 3.47 -1.07
CA ALA A 43 -23.93 3.03 -2.37
C ALA A 43 -24.07 1.50 -2.51
N GLY A 44 -23.67 0.72 -1.50
CA GLY A 44 -23.78 -0.74 -1.51
C GLY A 44 -22.64 -1.46 -2.24
N ALA A 45 -21.52 -0.79 -2.51
CA ALA A 45 -20.34 -1.42 -3.09
C ALA A 45 -19.78 -2.53 -2.20
N SER A 46 -19.09 -3.51 -2.81
CA SER A 46 -18.49 -4.59 -2.04
C SER A 46 -17.30 -4.09 -1.22
N ALA A 47 -17.06 -4.69 -0.05
CA ALA A 47 -15.91 -4.33 0.79
C ALA A 47 -14.57 -4.42 0.03
N LEU A 48 -14.48 -5.34 -0.94
CA LEU A 48 -13.32 -5.53 -1.79
C LEU A 48 -13.11 -4.38 -2.78
N ASP A 49 -14.17 -3.89 -3.42
CA ASP A 49 -14.05 -2.77 -4.35
C ASP A 49 -13.73 -1.49 -3.60
N VAL A 50 -14.33 -1.32 -2.41
CA VAL A 50 -14.10 -0.17 -1.52
C VAL A 50 -12.64 -0.10 -1.10
N VAL A 51 -12.04 -1.20 -0.61
CA VAL A 51 -10.63 -1.15 -0.18
C VAL A 51 -9.69 -0.86 -1.35
N GLU A 52 -9.97 -1.39 -2.54
CA GLU A 52 -9.12 -1.20 -3.70
C GLU A 52 -9.14 0.27 -4.10
N ALA A 53 -10.34 0.86 -4.20
CA ALA A 53 -10.49 2.28 -4.49
C ALA A 53 -9.80 3.18 -3.45
N VAL A 54 -10.00 2.92 -2.16
CA VAL A 54 -9.38 3.70 -1.08
C VAL A 54 -7.85 3.61 -1.12
N VAL A 55 -7.29 2.42 -1.40
CA VAL A 55 -5.82 2.28 -1.50
C VAL A 55 -5.28 2.87 -2.79
N ARG A 56 -6.01 2.80 -3.91
CA ARG A 56 -5.62 3.51 -5.15
C ARG A 56 -5.53 5.01 -4.93
N GLU A 57 -6.42 5.60 -4.15
CA GLU A 57 -6.35 7.01 -3.75
C GLU A 57 -5.09 7.32 -2.93
N LEU A 58 -4.74 6.44 -1.97
CA LEU A 58 -3.50 6.57 -1.19
C LEU A 58 -2.24 6.38 -2.04
N GLU A 59 -2.27 5.48 -3.01
CA GLU A 59 -1.17 5.24 -3.96
C GLU A 59 -1.00 6.38 -4.96
N THR A 60 -2.05 7.14 -5.25
CA THR A 60 -1.99 8.25 -6.20
C THR A 60 -1.47 9.53 -5.54
N ASP A 61 -1.69 9.66 -4.23
CA ASP A 61 -1.26 10.82 -3.45
C ASP A 61 0.23 10.71 -3.05
N PRO A 62 1.09 11.68 -3.45
CA PRO A 62 2.53 11.66 -3.17
C PRO A 62 2.89 11.76 -1.68
N PHE A 63 1.93 12.06 -0.81
CA PHE A 63 2.18 12.31 0.60
C PHE A 63 2.59 11.05 1.36
N PHE A 64 2.08 9.88 0.95
CA PHE A 64 2.30 8.60 1.62
C PHE A 64 3.34 7.74 0.90
N ASN A 65 3.89 6.78 1.64
CA ASN A 65 4.93 5.87 1.16
C ASN A 65 4.31 4.66 0.44
N SER A 66 3.55 4.93 -0.61
CA SER A 66 2.81 3.95 -1.43
C SER A 66 2.57 4.53 -2.81
N GLY A 67 2.75 3.76 -3.88
CA GLY A 67 2.54 4.29 -5.23
C GLY A 67 3.42 5.52 -5.49
N ARG A 68 2.81 6.63 -5.89
CA ARG A 68 3.46 7.93 -6.00
C ARG A 68 3.85 8.41 -4.61
N GLY A 69 5.12 8.81 -4.42
CA GLY A 69 5.63 9.09 -3.07
C GLY A 69 6.27 7.88 -2.40
N SER A 70 6.56 6.82 -3.16
CA SER A 70 7.31 5.67 -2.68
C SER A 70 8.78 5.97 -2.37
N ALA A 71 9.28 5.42 -1.26
CA ALA A 71 10.69 5.50 -0.87
C ALA A 71 11.62 4.81 -1.88
N LEU A 72 12.77 5.45 -2.10
CA LEU A 72 13.73 5.04 -3.11
C LEU A 72 14.66 3.92 -2.63
N THR A 73 15.01 3.02 -3.54
CA THR A 73 16.10 2.07 -3.39
C THR A 73 17.46 2.80 -3.33
N ARG A 74 18.53 2.08 -3.00
CA ARG A 74 19.90 2.61 -3.05
C ARG A 74 20.29 3.12 -4.44
N ARG A 75 19.68 2.56 -5.50
CA ARG A 75 19.85 2.98 -6.90
C ARG A 75 19.03 4.22 -7.28
N GLY A 76 18.19 4.74 -6.37
CA GLY A 76 17.34 5.90 -6.65
C GLY A 76 16.05 5.56 -7.41
N THR A 77 15.74 4.28 -7.57
CA THR A 77 14.51 3.81 -8.23
C THR A 77 13.43 3.46 -7.21
N VAL A 78 12.18 3.37 -7.65
CA VAL A 78 11.06 2.86 -6.86
C VAL A 78 10.80 1.40 -7.21
N GLU A 79 10.57 0.58 -6.18
CA GLU A 79 9.89 -0.72 -6.33
C GLU A 79 8.83 -0.82 -5.22
N MET A 80 7.71 -1.45 -5.52
CA MET A 80 6.52 -1.43 -4.69
C MET A 80 6.03 -2.84 -4.44
N GLU A 81 5.27 -2.99 -3.36
CA GLU A 81 4.64 -4.24 -2.97
C GLU A 81 3.20 -3.93 -2.56
N ALA A 82 2.27 -4.81 -2.93
CA ALA A 82 0.89 -4.71 -2.49
C ALA A 82 0.23 -6.07 -2.26
N SER A 83 -0.69 -6.17 -1.31
CA SER A 83 -1.58 -7.32 -1.10
C SER A 83 -3.04 -6.89 -1.06
N ILE A 84 -3.95 -7.83 -1.31
CA ILE A 84 -5.38 -7.72 -1.01
C ILE A 84 -5.94 -9.11 -0.65
N MET A 85 -6.92 -9.17 0.26
CA MET A 85 -7.48 -10.43 0.75
C MET A 85 -8.99 -10.37 0.93
N ASP A 86 -9.71 -11.36 0.41
CA ASP A 86 -11.12 -11.58 0.66
C ASP A 86 -11.32 -12.56 1.82
N GLY A 87 -11.73 -12.04 2.98
CA GLY A 87 -11.98 -12.87 4.17
C GLY A 87 -13.13 -13.87 4.02
N ARG A 88 -14.13 -13.59 3.17
CA ARG A 88 -15.28 -14.49 2.95
C ARG A 88 -14.88 -15.68 2.09
N GLY A 89 -14.15 -15.42 1.01
CA GLY A 89 -13.68 -16.44 0.07
C GLY A 89 -12.35 -17.09 0.46
N ARG A 90 -11.65 -16.58 1.48
CA ARG A 90 -10.25 -16.91 1.81
C ARG A 90 -9.30 -16.79 0.61
N ARG A 91 -9.62 -15.89 -0.32
CA ARG A 91 -8.80 -15.60 -1.51
C ARG A 91 -7.84 -14.47 -1.19
N CYS A 92 -6.66 -14.49 -1.77
CA CYS A 92 -5.71 -13.39 -1.68
C CYS A 92 -4.90 -13.26 -2.96
N GLY A 93 -4.43 -12.05 -3.18
CA GLY A 93 -3.49 -11.72 -4.25
C GLY A 93 -2.46 -10.74 -3.74
N ALA A 94 -1.27 -10.83 -4.32
CA ALA A 94 -0.08 -10.20 -3.78
C ALA A 94 0.96 -9.97 -4.88
N VAL A 95 1.65 -8.84 -4.81
CA VAL A 95 2.76 -8.51 -5.71
C VAL A 95 3.92 -7.85 -4.99
N SER A 96 5.13 -8.08 -5.49
CA SER A 96 6.36 -7.46 -5.00
C SER A 96 7.29 -7.08 -6.13
N GLY A 97 8.12 -6.05 -5.91
CA GLY A 97 9.17 -5.67 -6.84
C GLY A 97 8.64 -5.06 -8.14
N VAL A 98 7.41 -4.52 -8.13
CA VAL A 98 6.85 -3.81 -9.29
C VAL A 98 7.28 -2.36 -9.28
N SER A 99 7.57 -1.83 -10.46
CA SER A 99 8.26 -0.56 -10.69
C SER A 99 7.57 0.32 -11.73
N THR A 100 6.67 -0.25 -12.55
CA THR A 100 5.93 0.50 -13.58
C THR A 100 4.43 0.57 -13.35
N VAL A 101 3.85 -0.37 -12.59
CA VAL A 101 2.40 -0.41 -12.36
C VAL A 101 1.95 0.74 -11.47
N LYS A 102 1.08 1.61 -11.99
CA LYS A 102 0.65 2.84 -11.30
C LYS A 102 0.00 2.57 -9.95
N ASN A 103 -0.84 1.52 -9.88
CA ASN A 103 -1.55 1.11 -8.68
C ASN A 103 -1.28 -0.37 -8.35
N PRO A 104 -0.24 -0.66 -7.55
CA PRO A 104 0.11 -2.03 -7.16
C PRO A 104 -1.05 -2.81 -6.50
N VAL A 105 -1.94 -2.17 -5.73
CA VAL A 105 -3.11 -2.85 -5.13
C VAL A 105 -4.05 -3.44 -6.18
N SER A 106 -4.21 -2.77 -7.33
CA SER A 106 -5.04 -3.27 -8.43
C SER A 106 -4.38 -4.46 -9.12
N LEU A 107 -3.05 -4.50 -9.20
CA LEU A 107 -2.36 -5.70 -9.67
C LEU A 107 -2.54 -6.86 -8.69
N ALA A 108 -2.40 -6.62 -7.38
CA ALA A 108 -2.69 -7.63 -6.37
C ALA A 108 -4.12 -8.17 -6.49
N ARG A 109 -5.10 -7.29 -6.77
CA ARG A 109 -6.48 -7.68 -7.07
C ARG A 109 -6.57 -8.57 -8.31
N ARG A 110 -5.89 -8.21 -9.40
CA ARG A 110 -5.87 -9.03 -10.63
C ARG A 110 -5.24 -10.40 -10.39
N VAL A 111 -4.16 -10.50 -9.60
CA VAL A 111 -3.56 -11.78 -9.23
C VAL A 111 -4.60 -12.68 -8.54
N MET A 112 -5.37 -12.13 -7.60
CA MET A 112 -6.40 -12.88 -6.87
C MET A 112 -7.56 -13.36 -7.77
N ASP A 113 -7.99 -12.54 -8.73
CA ASP A 113 -9.20 -12.81 -9.52
C ASP A 113 -8.93 -13.48 -10.87
N LYS A 114 -7.74 -13.30 -11.44
CA LYS A 114 -7.41 -13.63 -12.84
C LYS A 114 -6.20 -14.56 -12.98
N SER A 115 -5.69 -15.08 -11.88
CA SER A 115 -4.63 -16.09 -11.89
C SER A 115 -4.93 -17.22 -10.91
N PRO A 116 -4.36 -18.42 -11.09
CA PRO A 116 -4.42 -19.49 -10.10
C PRO A 116 -3.44 -19.24 -8.93
N HIS A 117 -2.63 -18.18 -8.98
CA HIS A 117 -1.60 -17.88 -8.00
C HIS A 117 -2.08 -16.86 -6.98
N SER A 118 -1.53 -16.93 -5.77
CA SER A 118 -1.78 -15.92 -4.73
C SER A 118 -0.70 -14.82 -4.68
N TYR A 119 0.42 -14.99 -5.38
CA TYR A 119 1.58 -14.10 -5.33
C TYR A 119 2.38 -14.14 -6.63
N LEU A 120 2.74 -12.96 -7.17
CA LEU A 120 3.69 -12.78 -8.26
C LEU A 120 4.75 -11.75 -7.86
N ALA A 121 5.94 -11.78 -8.46
CA ALA A 121 6.98 -10.81 -8.13
C ALA A 121 7.85 -10.44 -9.33
N PHE A 122 8.46 -9.26 -9.25
CA PHE A 122 9.44 -8.74 -10.22
C PHE A 122 8.89 -8.77 -11.65
N GLU A 123 9.70 -9.18 -12.63
CA GLU A 123 9.32 -9.19 -14.05
C GLU A 123 8.07 -10.03 -14.31
N GLY A 124 7.88 -11.15 -13.62
CA GLY A 124 6.66 -11.96 -13.80
C GLY A 124 5.39 -11.23 -13.35
N ALA A 125 5.48 -10.35 -12.36
CA ALA A 125 4.36 -9.50 -11.95
C ALA A 125 4.11 -8.36 -12.96
N GLU A 126 5.17 -7.78 -13.53
CA GLU A 126 5.08 -6.74 -14.57
C GLU A 126 4.52 -7.29 -15.88
N GLU A 127 4.93 -8.48 -16.29
CA GLU A 127 4.39 -9.19 -17.46
C GLU A 127 2.90 -9.46 -17.28
N PHE A 128 2.51 -10.03 -16.15
CA PHE A 128 1.10 -10.25 -15.83
C PHE A 128 0.32 -8.93 -15.82
N ALA A 129 0.90 -7.83 -15.31
CA ALA A 129 0.24 -6.53 -15.34
C ALA A 129 -0.07 -6.05 -16.77
N ARG A 130 0.88 -6.24 -17.70
CA ARG A 130 0.72 -5.93 -19.13
C ARG A 130 -0.39 -6.78 -19.75
N GLU A 131 -0.41 -8.08 -19.49
CA GLU A 131 -1.46 -8.99 -19.99
C GLU A 131 -2.86 -8.62 -19.47
N GLN A 132 -2.96 -8.16 -18.22
CA GLN A 132 -4.23 -7.73 -17.63
C GLN A 132 -4.64 -6.30 -18.04
N GLY A 133 -3.85 -5.62 -18.88
CA GLY A 133 -4.16 -4.28 -19.38
C GLY A 133 -4.17 -3.20 -18.29
N LEU A 134 -3.36 -3.35 -17.24
CA LEU A 134 -3.22 -2.34 -16.20
C LEU A 134 -2.42 -1.13 -16.70
N GLU A 135 -2.74 0.06 -16.17
CA GLU A 135 -2.01 1.28 -16.47
C GLU A 135 -0.57 1.19 -15.92
N THR A 136 0.40 1.30 -16.82
CA THR A 136 1.82 1.39 -16.50
C THR A 136 2.33 2.80 -16.77
N VAL A 137 3.28 3.24 -15.95
CA VAL A 137 3.91 4.56 -15.99
C VAL A 137 5.42 4.39 -15.83
N ASP A 138 6.18 5.38 -16.27
CA ASP A 138 7.63 5.40 -16.05
C ASP A 138 7.96 5.48 -14.55
N ASN A 139 9.08 4.89 -14.13
CA ASN A 139 9.48 4.85 -12.72
C ASN A 139 9.61 6.26 -12.10
N SER A 140 9.96 7.26 -12.91
CA SER A 140 10.05 8.66 -12.47
C SER A 140 8.73 9.23 -11.96
N TYR A 141 7.58 8.71 -12.40
CA TYR A 141 6.25 9.12 -11.90
C TYR A 141 6.15 8.96 -10.37
N PHE A 142 6.75 7.90 -9.82
CA PHE A 142 6.65 7.58 -8.40
C PHE A 142 7.59 8.41 -7.51
N ILE A 143 8.56 9.09 -8.12
CA ILE A 143 9.64 9.79 -7.42
C ILE A 143 9.19 11.22 -7.08
N THR A 144 9.42 11.61 -5.84
CA THR A 144 9.17 12.98 -5.35
C THR A 144 10.45 13.59 -4.80
N GLU A 145 10.55 14.92 -4.80
CA GLU A 145 11.71 15.64 -4.27
C GLU A 145 11.99 15.27 -2.81
N ASP A 146 10.94 15.17 -1.99
CA ASP A 146 11.01 14.69 -0.61
C ASP A 146 11.77 13.36 -0.49
N ASN A 147 11.42 12.38 -1.34
CA ASN A 147 12.01 11.05 -1.27
C ASN A 147 13.44 11.01 -1.79
N VAL A 148 13.79 11.89 -2.74
CA VAL A 148 15.18 12.11 -3.16
C VAL A 148 15.99 12.67 -2.00
N GLY A 149 15.47 13.65 -1.26
CA GLY A 149 16.10 14.20 -0.05
C GLY A 149 16.34 13.12 1.01
N MET A 150 15.31 12.30 1.29
CA MET A 150 15.42 11.18 2.23
C MET A 150 16.47 10.14 1.82
N LEU A 151 16.61 9.85 0.52
CA LEU A 151 17.65 8.96 0.03
C LEU A 151 19.06 9.52 0.25
N LYS A 152 19.26 10.83 0.06
CA LYS A 152 20.54 11.50 0.31
C LYS A 152 20.93 11.36 1.78
N LEU A 153 20.01 11.70 2.69
CA LEU A 153 20.21 11.56 4.14
C LEU A 153 20.53 10.11 4.53
N ALA A 154 19.82 9.13 3.96
CA ALA A 154 20.07 7.71 4.23
C ALA A 154 21.47 7.26 3.76
N LYS A 155 21.90 7.75 2.59
CA LYS A 155 23.25 7.45 2.05
C LYS A 155 24.35 8.08 2.90
N GLU A 156 24.16 9.32 3.34
CA GLU A 156 25.10 10.03 4.23
C GLU A 156 25.22 9.36 5.59
N ALA A 157 24.10 8.90 6.16
CA ALA A 157 24.07 8.17 7.43
C ALA A 157 24.60 6.72 7.32
N GLY A 158 24.78 6.19 6.11
CA GLY A 158 25.16 4.78 5.89
C GLY A 158 24.10 3.78 6.37
N SER A 159 22.84 4.21 6.53
CA SER A 159 21.76 3.42 7.13
C SER A 159 20.46 3.50 6.33
N ILE A 160 19.56 2.53 6.54
CA ILE A 160 18.18 2.62 6.02
C ILE A 160 17.36 3.60 6.86
N LEU A 161 16.52 4.43 6.22
CA LEU A 161 15.62 5.36 6.91
C LEU A 161 14.15 5.01 6.66
N VAL A 162 13.31 5.24 7.68
CA VAL A 162 11.86 5.10 7.63
C VAL A 162 11.25 6.49 7.69
N ARG A 163 10.28 6.79 6.81
CA ARG A 163 9.52 8.04 6.87
C ARG A 163 8.64 8.01 8.13
N SER A 164 8.82 9.00 9.00
CA SER A 164 8.05 9.14 10.23
C SER A 164 6.65 9.72 9.97
N VAL A 165 5.71 9.38 10.85
CA VAL A 165 4.34 9.92 10.92
C VAL A 165 4.07 10.39 12.36
N PRO A 166 3.00 11.18 12.62
CA PRO A 166 2.82 11.80 13.94
C PRO A 166 2.58 10.76 15.04
N ARG A 167 2.94 11.07 16.30
CA ARG A 167 2.47 10.30 17.46
C ARG A 167 0.95 10.41 17.55
N SER A 168 0.23 9.30 17.36
CA SER A 168 -1.11 9.18 17.89
C SER A 168 -1.04 8.51 19.27
N ASN A 169 -1.58 9.17 20.30
CA ASN A 169 -1.98 8.46 21.51
C ASN A 169 -3.20 7.61 21.13
N GLY A 170 -2.98 6.31 20.87
CA GLY A 170 -4.06 5.31 20.83
C GLY A 170 -4.64 4.90 19.48
N HIS A 171 -4.05 5.25 18.32
CA HIS A 171 -4.59 4.81 17.03
C HIS A 171 -3.50 4.17 16.16
N PHE A 172 -3.34 2.84 16.31
CA PHE A 172 -2.78 2.01 15.25
C PHE A 172 -3.81 1.99 14.13
N ILE A 173 -3.39 2.29 12.91
CA ILE A 173 -4.31 2.17 11.80
C ILE A 173 -3.63 1.31 10.73
N ALA A 174 -4.42 0.39 10.19
CA ALA A 174 -4.23 -0.42 9.00
C ALA A 174 -5.44 -0.12 8.10
N THR A 175 -5.35 -0.28 6.78
CA THR A 175 -6.59 -0.23 5.99
C THR A 175 -7.31 -1.55 6.23
N GLN A 176 -8.36 -1.49 7.04
CA GLN A 176 -9.14 -2.63 7.48
C GLN A 176 -10.60 -2.26 7.28
N ILE A 177 -11.26 -2.95 6.36
CA ILE A 177 -12.72 -2.96 6.32
C ILE A 177 -13.17 -4.24 7.01
N SER A 178 -13.99 -4.07 8.05
CA SER A 178 -14.69 -5.16 8.72
C SER A 178 -16.18 -4.92 8.59
N SER A 179 -16.85 -5.80 7.84
CA SER A 179 -18.27 -6.05 7.99
C SER A 179 -18.44 -7.41 8.66
N GLU A 180 -19.62 -7.68 9.26
CA GLU A 180 -19.90 -8.91 10.03
C GLU A 180 -19.60 -10.24 9.30
N LEU A 181 -19.30 -10.22 7.99
CA LEU A 181 -18.96 -11.39 7.18
C LEU A 181 -17.74 -11.18 6.24
N THR A 182 -17.03 -10.06 6.27
CA THR A 182 -15.87 -9.83 5.36
C THR A 182 -14.82 -8.92 6.00
N SER A 183 -13.61 -9.47 6.17
CA SER A 183 -12.40 -8.71 6.47
C SER A 183 -11.55 -8.56 5.21
N VAL A 184 -11.20 -7.33 4.84
CA VAL A 184 -10.28 -7.07 3.73
C VAL A 184 -9.08 -6.28 4.20
N PHE A 185 -7.88 -6.79 3.86
CA PHE A 185 -6.60 -6.23 4.27
C PHE A 185 -5.74 -5.90 3.05
N PRO A 186 -5.80 -4.66 2.53
CA PRO A 186 -4.77 -4.21 1.63
C PRO A 186 -3.57 -3.67 2.42
N VAL A 187 -2.37 -4.06 2.00
CA VAL A 187 -1.13 -3.43 2.43
C VAL A 187 -0.43 -2.99 1.16
N CYS A 188 -0.15 -1.69 1.01
CA CYS A 188 0.73 -1.18 -0.04
C CYS A 188 1.87 -0.44 0.65
N SER A 189 3.11 -0.86 0.40
CA SER A 189 4.27 -0.16 0.94
C SER A 189 5.44 -0.26 -0.02
N SER A 190 6.04 0.88 -0.33
CA SER A 190 7.47 0.91 -0.65
C SER A 190 8.27 0.74 0.63
N THR A 191 9.45 0.13 0.55
CA THR A 191 10.21 -0.20 1.77
C THR A 191 10.82 1.03 2.45
N THR A 192 11.86 0.83 3.26
CA THR A 192 12.75 1.88 3.77
C THR A 192 13.60 2.50 2.65
N ALA A 193 13.94 3.78 2.81
CA ALA A 193 14.87 4.48 1.93
C ALA A 193 16.25 3.80 1.95
N SER A 194 16.95 3.82 0.82
CA SER A 194 18.27 3.20 0.61
C SER A 194 18.30 1.66 0.76
N ARG A 195 17.16 0.98 0.61
CA ARG A 195 17.15 -0.50 0.54
C ARG A 195 17.93 -1.02 -0.67
N TRP A 196 18.37 -2.27 -0.61
CA TRP A 196 18.87 -2.97 -1.79
C TRP A 196 17.74 -3.18 -2.81
N PRO A 197 17.96 -2.94 -4.11
CA PRO A 197 17.03 -3.36 -5.15
C PRO A 197 16.73 -4.86 -5.05
N GLY A 198 15.52 -5.26 -5.36
CA GLY A 198 15.07 -6.64 -5.22
C GLY A 198 14.73 -7.06 -3.78
N ARG A 199 14.98 -6.20 -2.78
CA ARG A 199 14.61 -6.52 -1.39
C ARG A 199 13.10 -6.40 -1.22
N THR A 200 12.47 -7.54 -0.95
CA THR A 200 11.07 -7.61 -0.54
C THR A 200 10.95 -7.59 0.98
N ARG A 201 9.82 -7.13 1.53
CA ARG A 201 9.47 -7.52 2.91
C ARG A 201 8.83 -8.90 2.87
N ALA A 202 8.97 -9.64 3.96
CA ALA A 202 7.98 -10.66 4.30
C ALA A 202 6.67 -9.94 4.62
N ALA A 203 5.97 -9.42 3.60
CA ALA A 203 4.56 -9.12 3.75
C ALA A 203 3.93 -10.44 4.19
N ARG A 204 3.28 -10.40 5.35
CA ARG A 204 2.72 -11.59 5.98
C ARG A 204 1.44 -11.91 5.20
N TRP A 205 1.59 -12.52 4.01
CA TRP A 205 0.56 -12.66 2.97
C TRP A 205 -0.65 -13.51 3.39
N ARG A 206 -0.49 -14.32 4.44
CA ARG A 206 -1.57 -15.00 5.17
C ARG A 206 -1.43 -14.66 6.65
N GLY A 207 -2.49 -14.17 7.28
CA GLY A 207 -2.50 -13.85 8.72
C GLY A 207 -2.04 -15.04 9.57
N ARG A 208 -1.43 -14.78 10.73
CA ARG A 208 -1.15 -15.83 11.73
C ARG A 208 -2.46 -16.26 12.39
N THR A 209 -3.18 -17.18 11.74
CA THR A 209 -4.15 -18.05 12.40
C THR A 209 -4.09 -19.40 11.70
N THR A 210 -3.49 -20.36 12.40
CA THR A 210 -3.55 -21.83 12.21
C THR A 210 -2.99 -22.44 10.91
N THR A 211 -1.82 -23.07 11.07
CA THR A 211 -1.35 -24.34 10.46
C THR A 211 -1.94 -24.79 9.13
N ARG A 212 -1.18 -24.59 8.05
CA ARG A 212 -0.70 -25.58 7.05
C ARG A 212 -0.38 -24.81 5.77
N ALA A 213 0.91 -24.77 5.44
CA ALA A 213 1.41 -24.39 4.12
C ALA A 213 1.63 -25.68 3.33
N TRP A 214 1.28 -25.63 2.04
CA TRP A 214 1.25 -26.71 1.04
C TRP A 214 0.01 -27.62 1.10
#